data_AF-A0A1V9YE52-F1
#
_entry.id   AF-A0A1V9YE52-F1
#
_cell.length_a   1.000
_cell.length_b   1.000
_cell.length_c   1.000
_cell.angle_alpha   90.00
_cell.angle_beta   90.00
_cell.angle_gamma   90.00
#
_symmetry.space_group_name_H-M   'P 1'
#
loop_
_entity.id
_entity.type
_entity.pdbx_description
1 polymer ?
#
loop_
_entity_poly.entity_id
_entity_poly.type
_entity_poly.pdbx_seq_one_letter_code
_entity_poly.pdbx_strand_id
1 'polypeptide(L)'
;MAVETPLLSAKEYHAAKEAVLQHKARPRGANEKPQLPAYALRQRAAAADLNAALREHTVIIQTSGLRPGRENMLVDNVNVLRNLCEEALRSLEAEHATSEALWVSSMADLKSQLLAQAETIETLVANHAAELDQLQQHWETTQFEELEALTKAYDEKVLEIQELCEDKVRHVEAEINERVAAVRAKTKTWKVAFEAKLSAAATAKIDALKAQAEQQLNAVLTQLDKEMQTVSQALQASRQQNQSLQLQLATATARIAELGEGKTSESEKMAQLEEALAAETRAVAQHKHMYDTLLATYRAQQTQAVEDKARLIQHHALQQGLLESQLAQAKQDEIDKLHERVRHAVAMKVAIIERLKEQLAEEKSRAKHAEDTLGQIHSDLQSCGSGGRQFEAFPIDV
;
A
#
# COMPACT_ATOMS: atom_id res chain seq x y z
N MET A 1 -31.04 39.56 -9.18
CA MET A 1 -30.98 38.25 -8.53
C MET A 1 -30.60 37.23 -9.59
N ALA A 2 -29.31 36.93 -9.72
CA ALA A 2 -28.85 35.89 -10.62
C ALA A 2 -29.06 34.54 -9.91
N VAL A 3 -29.91 33.70 -10.50
CA VAL A 3 -30.13 32.33 -10.03
C VAL A 3 -28.94 31.52 -10.50
N GLU A 4 -28.01 31.24 -9.60
CA GLU A 4 -26.91 30.31 -9.84
C GLU A 4 -27.49 28.90 -9.93
N THR A 5 -27.53 28.35 -11.13
CA THR A 5 -27.73 26.92 -11.33
C THR A 5 -26.55 26.16 -10.75
N PRO A 6 -26.76 25.17 -9.86
CA PRO A 6 -25.65 24.37 -9.35
C PRO A 6 -25.14 23.47 -10.48
N LEU A 7 -23.95 23.79 -10.98
CA LEU A 7 -23.17 22.89 -11.81
C LEU A 7 -22.83 21.67 -10.95
N LEU A 8 -23.53 20.56 -11.19
CA LEU A 8 -23.24 19.25 -10.60
C LEU A 8 -21.73 18.98 -10.67
N SER A 9 -21.13 18.63 -9.53
CA SER A 9 -19.71 18.31 -9.48
C SER A 9 -19.45 17.07 -10.36
N ALA A 10 -18.25 16.99 -10.95
CA ALA A 10 -17.89 15.88 -11.85
C ALA A 10 -18.10 14.48 -11.23
N LYS A 11 -18.04 14.39 -9.90
CA LYS A 11 -18.33 13.16 -9.14
C LYS A 11 -19.82 12.80 -9.14
N GLU A 12 -20.71 13.79 -8.98
CA GLU A 12 -22.16 13.58 -9.00
C GLU A 12 -22.67 13.24 -10.41
N TYR A 13 -22.06 13.82 -11.45
CA TYR A 13 -22.35 13.46 -12.84
C TYR A 13 -21.96 12.00 -13.15
N HIS A 14 -20.80 11.55 -12.66
CA HIS A 14 -20.36 10.17 -12.84
C HIS A 14 -21.24 9.16 -12.09
N ALA A 15 -21.61 9.45 -10.85
CA ALA A 15 -22.52 8.61 -10.06
C ALA A 15 -23.91 8.52 -10.71
N ALA A 16 -24.44 9.64 -11.23
CA ALA A 16 -25.71 9.65 -11.95
C ALA A 16 -25.64 8.86 -13.27
N LYS A 17 -24.52 8.95 -13.99
CA LYS A 17 -24.31 8.19 -15.23
C LYS A 17 -24.25 6.68 -14.98
N GLU A 18 -23.59 6.24 -13.92
CA GLU A 18 -23.54 4.83 -13.52
C GLU A 18 -24.91 4.31 -13.06
N ALA A 19 -25.66 5.10 -12.28
CA ALA A 19 -27.01 4.75 -11.87
C ALA A 19 -27.97 4.59 -13.06
N VAL A 20 -27.87 5.45 -14.09
CA VAL A 20 -28.68 5.33 -15.31
C VAL A 20 -28.30 4.10 -16.14
N LEU A 21 -27.02 3.74 -16.19
CA LEU A 21 -26.55 2.53 -16.87
C LEU A 21 -27.05 1.26 -16.16
N GLN A 22 -27.04 1.23 -14.83
CA GLN A 22 -27.60 0.13 -14.04
C GLN A 22 -29.13 0.02 -14.20
N HIS A 23 -29.83 1.14 -14.30
CA HIS A 23 -31.28 1.15 -14.52
C HIS A 23 -31.70 0.71 -15.93
N LYS A 24 -30.85 0.94 -16.95
CA LYS A 24 -31.05 0.42 -18.32
C LYS A 24 -30.67 -1.05 -18.47
N ALA A 25 -29.78 -1.56 -17.62
CA ALA A 25 -29.36 -2.96 -17.63
C ALA A 25 -30.34 -3.90 -16.89
N ARG A 26 -31.36 -3.38 -16.22
CA ARG A 26 -32.39 -4.22 -15.57
C ARG A 26 -33.36 -4.76 -16.65
N PRO A 27 -33.34 -6.06 -16.96
CA PRO A 27 -34.27 -6.61 -17.94
C PRO A 27 -35.69 -6.45 -17.41
N ARG A 28 -36.50 -5.64 -18.10
CA ARG A 28 -37.95 -5.61 -17.86
C ARG A 28 -38.47 -6.99 -18.23
N GLY A 29 -38.99 -7.71 -17.23
CA GLY A 29 -39.60 -9.02 -17.40
C GLY A 29 -40.63 -9.00 -18.53
N ALA A 30 -40.33 -9.71 -19.60
CA ALA A 30 -41.30 -10.00 -20.64
C ALA A 30 -42.28 -11.02 -20.05
N ASN A 31 -43.56 -10.64 -20.01
CA ASN A 31 -44.68 -11.56 -19.81
C ASN A 31 -44.69 -12.57 -20.98
N GLU A 32 -43.91 -13.63 -20.86
CA GLU A 32 -44.02 -14.78 -21.73
C GLU A 32 -45.25 -15.59 -21.28
N LYS A 33 -46.25 -15.68 -22.17
CA LYS A 33 -47.28 -16.71 -22.06
C LYS A 33 -46.57 -18.05 -21.89
N PRO A 34 -47.07 -18.97 -21.04
CA PRO A 34 -46.39 -20.23 -20.78
C PRO A 34 -46.30 -21.00 -22.10
N GLN A 35 -45.11 -20.98 -22.71
CA GLN A 35 -44.79 -21.80 -23.86
C GLN A 35 -44.76 -23.24 -23.34
N LEU A 36 -45.54 -24.12 -23.96
CA LEU A 36 -45.43 -25.56 -23.69
C LEU A 36 -43.96 -25.97 -23.89
N PRO A 37 -43.36 -26.72 -22.95
CA PRO A 37 -41.96 -27.12 -23.06
C PRO A 37 -41.68 -27.76 -24.42
N ALA A 38 -40.52 -27.45 -25.02
CA ALA A 38 -40.14 -27.92 -26.36
C ALA A 38 -40.24 -29.45 -26.50
N TYR A 39 -40.08 -30.19 -25.40
CA TYR A 39 -40.28 -31.62 -25.31
C TYR A 39 -41.74 -32.06 -25.52
N ALA A 40 -42.70 -31.44 -24.83
CA ALA A 40 -44.12 -31.76 -24.94
C ALA A 40 -44.68 -31.50 -26.35
N LEU A 41 -44.15 -30.48 -27.03
CA LEU A 41 -44.49 -30.20 -28.43
C LEU A 41 -43.96 -31.27 -29.39
N ARG A 42 -42.71 -31.71 -29.21
CA ARG A 42 -42.10 -32.77 -30.03
C ARG A 42 -42.75 -34.13 -29.81
N GLN A 43 -43.11 -34.44 -28.57
CA GLN A 43 -43.79 -35.69 -28.22
C GLN A 43 -45.18 -35.79 -28.84
N ARG A 44 -45.97 -34.70 -28.79
CA ARG A 44 -47.28 -34.64 -29.45
C ARG A 44 -47.20 -34.77 -30.97
N ALA A 45 -46.18 -34.17 -31.59
CA ALA A 45 -45.95 -34.32 -33.03
C ALA A 45 -45.61 -35.78 -33.40
N ALA A 46 -44.68 -36.42 -32.68
CA ALA A 46 -44.32 -37.81 -32.91
C ALA A 46 -45.50 -38.77 -32.69
N ALA A 47 -46.33 -38.52 -31.69
CA ALA A 47 -47.55 -39.29 -31.43
C ALA A 47 -48.60 -39.14 -32.55
N ALA A 48 -48.72 -37.95 -33.14
CA ALA A 48 -49.62 -37.68 -34.24
C ALA A 48 -49.15 -38.36 -35.54
N ASP A 49 -47.87 -38.24 -35.87
CA ASP A 49 -47.26 -38.84 -37.07
C ASP A 49 -47.35 -40.37 -37.04
N LEU A 50 -47.05 -40.97 -35.88
CA LEU A 50 -47.14 -42.42 -35.71
C LEU A 50 -48.58 -42.93 -35.82
N ASN A 51 -49.54 -42.21 -35.23
CA ASN A 51 -50.95 -42.56 -35.34
C ASN A 51 -51.48 -42.44 -36.77
N ALA A 52 -51.01 -41.45 -37.53
CA ALA A 52 -51.32 -41.33 -38.95
C ALA A 52 -50.79 -42.53 -39.74
N ALA A 53 -49.51 -42.89 -39.56
CA ALA A 53 -48.89 -44.04 -40.22
C ALA A 53 -49.59 -45.38 -39.88
N LEU A 54 -49.96 -45.60 -38.62
CA LEU A 54 -50.67 -46.82 -38.20
C LEU A 54 -52.11 -46.89 -38.76
N ARG A 55 -52.78 -45.74 -38.95
CA ARG A 55 -54.09 -45.69 -39.62
C ARG A 55 -53.96 -46.00 -41.11
N GLU A 56 -52.96 -45.44 -41.78
CA GLU A 56 -52.68 -45.75 -43.19
C GLU A 56 -52.38 -47.24 -43.39
N HIS A 57 -51.57 -47.85 -42.52
CA HIS A 57 -51.31 -49.29 -42.57
C HIS A 57 -52.56 -50.13 -42.36
N THR A 58 -53.48 -49.70 -41.49
CA THR A 58 -54.78 -50.36 -41.31
C THR A 58 -55.59 -50.35 -42.61
N VAL A 59 -55.64 -49.21 -43.30
CA VAL A 59 -56.34 -49.06 -44.59
C VAL A 59 -55.69 -49.91 -45.69
N ILE A 60 -54.36 -49.95 -45.75
CA ILE A 60 -53.62 -50.76 -46.72
C ILE A 60 -53.92 -52.25 -46.50
N ILE A 61 -53.90 -52.72 -45.25
CA ILE A 61 -54.22 -54.12 -44.93
C ILE A 61 -55.66 -54.44 -45.36
N GLN A 62 -56.61 -53.56 -45.06
CA GLN A 62 -58.03 -53.76 -45.40
C GLN A 62 -58.34 -53.73 -46.91
N THR A 63 -57.45 -53.12 -47.71
CA THR A 63 -57.61 -52.99 -49.17
C THR A 63 -56.71 -53.95 -49.96
N SER A 64 -55.88 -54.74 -49.28
CA SER A 64 -54.84 -55.60 -49.88
C SER A 64 -55.37 -56.89 -50.55
N GLY A 65 -56.66 -57.20 -50.46
CA GLY A 65 -57.25 -58.41 -51.04
C GLY A 65 -56.86 -59.72 -50.32
N LEU A 66 -56.36 -59.62 -49.08
CA LEU A 66 -56.08 -60.77 -48.22
C LEU A 66 -57.36 -61.52 -47.83
N ARG A 67 -57.25 -62.80 -47.48
CA ARG A 67 -58.40 -63.53 -46.92
C ARG A 67 -58.81 -62.88 -45.58
N PRO A 68 -60.12 -62.72 -45.31
CA PRO A 68 -60.63 -62.00 -44.13
C PRO A 68 -60.01 -62.43 -42.78
N GLY A 69 -59.67 -63.72 -42.61
CA GLY A 69 -59.04 -64.20 -41.37
C GLY A 69 -57.58 -63.75 -41.17
N ARG A 70 -56.81 -63.53 -42.24
CA ARG A 70 -55.42 -63.02 -42.16
C ARG A 70 -55.38 -61.50 -42.06
N GLU A 71 -56.32 -60.83 -42.73
CA GLU A 71 -56.52 -59.39 -42.66
C GLU A 71 -56.82 -58.94 -41.22
N ASN A 72 -57.79 -59.58 -40.56
CA ASN A 72 -58.14 -59.27 -39.17
C ASN A 72 -56.96 -59.43 -38.22
N MET A 73 -56.17 -60.51 -38.35
CA MET A 73 -54.96 -60.71 -37.52
C MET A 73 -53.91 -59.61 -37.73
N LEU A 74 -53.73 -59.11 -38.95
CA LEU A 74 -52.78 -58.03 -39.23
C LEU A 74 -53.28 -56.68 -38.69
N VAL A 75 -54.59 -56.41 -38.80
CA VAL A 75 -55.21 -55.22 -38.18
C VAL A 75 -55.09 -55.29 -36.65
N ASP A 76 -55.29 -56.46 -36.05
CA ASP A 76 -55.12 -56.67 -34.61
C ASP A 76 -53.67 -56.43 -34.18
N ASN A 77 -52.68 -56.89 -34.94
CA ASN A 77 -51.27 -56.59 -34.67
C ASN A 77 -50.95 -55.09 -34.75
N VAL A 78 -51.54 -54.36 -35.72
CA VAL A 78 -51.41 -52.89 -35.82
C VAL A 78 -52.05 -52.20 -34.62
N ASN A 79 -53.17 -52.72 -34.12
CA ASN A 79 -53.81 -52.21 -32.91
C ASN A 79 -52.98 -52.50 -31.64
N VAL A 80 -52.35 -53.67 -31.54
CA VAL A 80 -51.41 -53.99 -30.45
C VAL A 80 -50.21 -53.04 -30.47
N LEU A 81 -49.63 -52.78 -31.65
CA LEU A 81 -48.54 -51.80 -31.80
C LEU A 81 -48.97 -50.39 -31.39
N ARG A 82 -50.18 -49.97 -31.77
CA ARG A 82 -50.75 -48.67 -31.36
C ARG A 82 -50.80 -48.57 -29.83
N ASN A 83 -51.34 -49.58 -29.16
CA ASN A 83 -51.46 -49.60 -27.71
C ASN A 83 -50.09 -49.57 -27.01
N LEU A 84 -49.12 -50.36 -27.49
CA LEU A 84 -47.75 -50.39 -26.96
C LEU A 84 -47.06 -49.03 -27.12
N CYS A 85 -47.24 -48.36 -28.26
CA CYS A 85 -46.66 -47.04 -28.50
C CYS A 85 -47.31 -45.96 -27.62
N GLU A 86 -48.63 -45.99 -27.44
CA GLU A 86 -49.31 -45.07 -26.52
C GLU A 86 -48.86 -45.26 -25.07
N GLU A 87 -48.67 -46.51 -24.64
CA GLU A 87 -48.21 -46.83 -23.29
C GLU A 87 -46.74 -46.42 -23.08
N ALA A 88 -45.87 -46.63 -24.07
CA ALA A 88 -44.50 -46.14 -24.04
C ALA A 88 -44.41 -44.60 -23.98
N LEU A 89 -45.26 -43.89 -24.75
CA LEU A 89 -45.33 -42.43 -24.71
C LEU A 89 -45.81 -41.91 -23.36
N ARG A 90 -46.81 -42.57 -22.74
CA ARG A 90 -47.28 -42.24 -21.38
C ARG A 90 -46.20 -42.49 -20.32
N SER A 91 -45.45 -43.59 -20.44
CA SER A 91 -44.32 -43.89 -19.54
C SER A 91 -43.23 -42.82 -19.65
N LEU A 92 -42.90 -42.41 -20.87
CA LEU A 92 -41.90 -41.37 -21.14
C LEU A 92 -42.34 -39.99 -20.61
N GLU A 93 -43.64 -39.67 -20.68
CA GLU A 93 -44.22 -38.47 -20.06
C GLU A 93 -44.05 -38.48 -18.53
N ALA A 94 -44.34 -39.61 -17.88
CA ALA A 94 -44.22 -39.76 -16.43
C ALA A 94 -42.75 -39.67 -15.97
N GLU A 95 -41.82 -40.29 -16.70
CA GLU A 95 -40.38 -40.20 -16.43
C GLU A 95 -39.85 -38.78 -16.63
N HIS A 96 -40.31 -38.08 -17.67
CA HIS A 96 -39.90 -36.70 -17.87
C HIS A 96 -40.43 -35.79 -16.75
N ALA A 97 -41.70 -35.92 -16.36
CA ALA A 97 -42.30 -35.12 -15.30
C ALA A 97 -41.60 -35.35 -13.94
N THR A 98 -41.23 -36.59 -13.64
CA THR A 98 -40.47 -36.91 -12.42
C THR A 98 -39.04 -36.37 -12.47
N SER A 99 -38.36 -36.47 -13.61
CA SER A 99 -37.03 -35.88 -13.80
C SER A 99 -37.05 -34.35 -13.71
N GLU A 100 -38.07 -33.70 -14.28
CA GLU A 100 -38.26 -32.25 -14.20
C GLU A 100 -38.51 -31.81 -12.76
N ALA A 101 -39.37 -32.51 -12.02
CA ALA A 101 -39.62 -32.22 -10.61
C ALA A 101 -38.35 -32.35 -9.75
N LEU A 102 -37.55 -33.40 -9.98
CA LEU A 102 -36.27 -33.60 -9.29
C LEU A 102 -35.26 -32.50 -9.65
N TRP A 103 -35.19 -32.10 -10.91
CA TRP A 103 -34.30 -31.02 -11.35
C TRP A 103 -34.72 -29.68 -10.74
N VAL A 104 -36.01 -29.34 -10.73
CA VAL A 104 -36.54 -28.12 -10.12
C VAL A 104 -36.24 -28.11 -8.61
N SER A 105 -36.46 -29.22 -7.91
CA SER A 105 -36.11 -29.35 -6.49
C SER A 105 -34.62 -29.15 -6.26
N SER A 106 -33.76 -29.83 -7.01
CA SER A 106 -32.30 -29.72 -6.88
C SER A 106 -31.79 -28.31 -7.18
N MET A 107 -32.37 -27.63 -8.19
CA MET A 107 -32.06 -26.24 -8.50
C MET A 107 -32.52 -25.27 -7.40
N ALA A 108 -33.68 -25.53 -6.78
CA ALA A 108 -34.14 -24.74 -5.64
C ALA A 108 -33.23 -24.90 -4.43
N ASP A 109 -32.80 -26.13 -4.13
CA ASP A 109 -31.84 -26.42 -3.05
C ASP A 109 -30.49 -25.75 -3.30
N LEU A 110 -29.96 -25.84 -4.52
CA LEU A 110 -28.69 -25.22 -4.89
C LEU A 110 -28.76 -23.69 -4.83
N LYS A 111 -29.88 -23.11 -5.25
CA LYS A 111 -30.12 -21.66 -5.12
C LYS A 111 -30.21 -21.23 -3.65
N SER A 112 -30.87 -22.02 -2.80
CA SER A 112 -30.95 -21.77 -1.36
C SER A 112 -29.56 -21.81 -0.70
N GLN A 113 -28.75 -22.82 -1.04
CA GLN A 113 -27.36 -22.92 -0.56
C GLN A 113 -26.50 -21.74 -1.00
N LEU A 114 -26.62 -21.30 -2.26
CA LEU A 114 -25.88 -20.14 -2.76
C LEU A 114 -26.32 -18.83 -2.07
N LEU A 115 -27.61 -18.66 -1.77
CA LEU A 115 -28.10 -17.50 -1.02
C LEU A 115 -27.56 -17.50 0.42
N ALA A 116 -27.60 -18.64 1.10
CA ALA A 116 -27.02 -18.77 2.45
C ALA A 116 -25.50 -18.53 2.46
N GLN A 117 -24.79 -18.98 1.42
CA GLN A 117 -23.36 -18.66 1.26
C GLN A 117 -23.12 -17.17 1.01
N ALA A 118 -23.96 -16.50 0.23
CA ALA A 118 -23.85 -15.06 0.04
C ALA A 118 -24.07 -14.30 1.35
N GLU A 119 -25.07 -14.67 2.15
CA GLU A 119 -25.33 -14.06 3.47
C GLU A 119 -24.17 -14.28 4.47
N THR A 120 -23.56 -15.47 4.47
CA THR A 120 -22.39 -15.73 5.33
C THR A 120 -21.16 -14.94 4.89
N ILE A 121 -20.95 -14.74 3.58
CA ILE A 121 -19.89 -13.87 3.08
C ILE A 121 -20.16 -12.40 3.44
N GLU A 122 -21.39 -11.91 3.26
CA GLU A 122 -21.76 -10.52 3.62
C GLU A 122 -21.54 -10.24 5.12
N THR A 123 -21.91 -11.17 6.00
CA THR A 123 -21.69 -11.03 7.44
C THR A 123 -20.20 -11.06 7.81
N LEU A 124 -19.39 -11.92 7.18
CA LEU A 124 -17.93 -11.93 7.36
C LEU A 124 -17.29 -10.62 6.91
N VAL A 125 -17.71 -10.08 5.76
CA VAL A 125 -17.20 -8.79 5.25
C VAL A 125 -17.57 -7.65 6.19
N ALA A 126 -18.80 -7.62 6.71
CA ALA A 126 -19.23 -6.62 7.67
C ALA A 126 -18.44 -6.69 8.99
N ASN A 127 -18.19 -7.90 9.49
CA ASN A 127 -17.39 -8.11 10.70
C ASN A 127 -15.93 -7.65 10.51
N HIS A 128 -15.29 -8.06 9.41
CA HIS A 128 -13.91 -7.62 9.12
C HIS A 128 -13.81 -6.10 8.91
N ALA A 129 -14.83 -5.46 8.32
CA ALA A 129 -14.87 -4.01 8.19
C ALA A 129 -14.92 -3.32 9.57
N ALA A 130 -15.74 -3.83 10.49
CA ALA A 130 -15.81 -3.33 11.85
C ALA A 130 -14.50 -3.54 12.63
N GLU A 131 -13.84 -4.69 12.45
CA GLU A 131 -12.53 -4.97 13.05
C GLU A 131 -11.44 -4.03 12.51
N LEU A 132 -11.44 -3.75 11.21
CA LEU A 132 -10.50 -2.78 10.61
C LEU A 132 -10.72 -1.37 11.14
N ASP A 133 -11.97 -0.93 11.27
CA ASP A 133 -12.29 0.38 11.87
C ASP A 133 -11.81 0.47 13.33
N GLN A 134 -11.99 -0.59 14.12
CA GLN A 134 -11.50 -0.65 15.50
C GLN A 134 -9.97 -0.63 15.57
N LEU A 135 -9.29 -1.39 14.72
CA LEU A 135 -7.82 -1.39 14.66
C LEU A 135 -7.28 -0.04 14.21
N GLN A 136 -7.94 0.62 13.25
CA GLN A 136 -7.58 1.96 12.82
C GLN A 136 -7.73 2.97 13.96
N GLN A 137 -8.87 2.96 14.66
CA GLN A 137 -9.08 3.84 15.82
C GLN A 137 -8.03 3.59 16.90
N HIS A 138 -7.72 2.32 17.19
CA HIS A 138 -6.71 1.98 18.19
C HIS A 138 -5.32 2.49 17.78
N TRP A 139 -4.94 2.29 16.52
CA TRP A 139 -3.68 2.80 15.99
C TRP A 139 -3.59 4.33 16.06
N GLU A 140 -4.66 5.04 15.66
CA GLU A 140 -4.73 6.51 15.77
C GLU A 140 -4.59 6.96 17.23
N THR A 141 -5.28 6.31 18.18
CA THR A 141 -5.14 6.65 19.61
C THR A 141 -3.71 6.44 20.11
N THR A 142 -3.05 5.34 19.76
CA THR A 142 -1.67 5.09 20.16
C THR A 142 -0.71 6.13 19.57
N GLN A 143 -0.90 6.53 18.31
CA GLN A 143 -0.09 7.60 17.70
C GLN A 143 -0.28 8.94 18.42
N PHE A 144 -1.51 9.28 18.83
CA PHE A 144 -1.76 10.48 19.63
C PHE A 144 -1.09 10.40 21.01
N GLU A 145 -1.16 9.26 21.68
CA GLU A 145 -0.51 9.05 22.99
C GLU A 145 1.02 9.14 22.88
N GLU A 146 1.62 8.57 21.83
CA GLU A 146 3.05 8.67 21.55
C GLU A 146 3.48 10.13 21.28
N LEU A 147 2.70 10.88 20.51
CA LEU A 147 2.95 12.30 20.26
C LEU A 147 2.80 13.14 21.53
N GLU A 148 1.81 12.84 22.38
CA GLU A 148 1.64 13.52 23.66
C GLU A 148 2.83 13.24 24.60
N ALA A 149 3.29 11.98 24.67
CA ALA A 149 4.46 11.59 25.45
C ALA A 149 5.74 12.28 24.96
N LEU A 150 5.94 12.35 23.64
CA LEU A 150 7.09 13.02 23.04
C LEU A 150 7.05 14.54 23.27
N THR A 151 5.86 15.14 23.23
CA THR A 151 5.66 16.57 23.54
C THR A 151 5.99 16.85 25.00
N LYS A 152 5.53 16.02 25.94
CA LYS A 152 5.88 16.13 27.36
C LYS A 152 7.39 16.03 27.60
N ALA A 153 8.05 15.05 26.97
CA ALA A 153 9.50 14.90 27.07
C ALA A 153 10.25 16.11 26.49
N TYR A 154 9.74 16.70 25.41
CA TYR A 154 10.30 17.92 24.84
C TYR A 154 10.13 19.11 25.80
N ASP A 155 8.94 19.31 26.36
CA ASP A 155 8.67 20.38 27.32
C ASP A 155 9.54 20.26 28.58
N GLU A 156 9.73 19.04 29.10
CA GLU A 156 10.65 18.76 30.21
C GLU A 156 12.09 19.16 29.86
N LYS A 157 12.55 18.87 28.64
CA LYS A 157 13.89 19.27 28.18
C LYS A 157 14.03 20.77 28.00
N VAL A 158 12.97 21.46 27.57
CA VAL A 158 12.96 22.92 27.50
C VAL A 158 13.10 23.52 28.90
N LEU A 159 12.38 22.99 29.90
CA LEU A 159 12.50 23.43 31.29
C LEU A 159 13.91 23.19 31.85
N GLU A 160 14.50 22.01 31.60
CA GLU A 160 15.88 21.69 32.02
C GLU A 160 16.90 22.67 31.41
N ILE A 161 16.76 22.98 30.11
CA ILE A 161 17.63 23.97 29.44
C ILE A 161 17.42 25.37 30.00
N GLN A 162 16.18 25.77 30.29
CA GLN A 162 15.88 27.07 30.90
C GLN A 162 16.53 27.20 32.28
N GLU A 163 16.41 26.17 33.12
CA GLU A 163 17.05 26.15 34.45
C GLU A 163 18.58 26.25 34.34
N LEU A 164 19.20 25.49 33.43
CA LEU A 164 20.64 25.57 33.16
C LEU A 164 21.06 26.96 32.67
N CYS A 165 20.26 27.60 31.81
CA CYS A 165 20.51 28.96 31.33
C CYS A 165 20.41 29.97 32.47
N GLU A 166 19.37 29.89 33.31
CA GLU A 166 19.19 30.76 34.46
C GLU A 166 20.33 30.62 35.48
N ASP A 167 20.75 29.40 35.77
CA ASP A 167 21.89 29.13 36.66
C ASP A 167 23.18 29.74 36.11
N LYS A 168 23.40 29.63 34.79
CA LYS A 168 24.58 30.23 34.15
C LYS A 168 24.54 31.75 34.15
N VAL A 169 23.36 32.35 33.96
CA VAL A 169 23.18 33.81 34.11
C VAL A 169 23.48 34.23 35.55
N ARG A 170 22.91 33.55 36.55
CA ARG A 170 23.17 33.84 37.98
C ARG A 170 24.66 33.73 38.32
N HIS A 171 25.34 32.71 37.80
CA HIS A 171 26.77 32.54 38.01
C HIS A 171 27.60 33.68 37.41
N VAL A 172 27.33 34.06 36.16
CA VAL A 172 28.02 35.18 35.49
C VAL A 172 27.74 36.51 36.20
N GLU A 173 26.52 36.75 36.65
CA GLU A 173 26.17 37.94 37.43
C GLU A 173 26.94 38.00 38.75
N ALA A 174 27.08 36.86 39.44
CA ALA A 174 27.87 36.77 40.67
C ALA A 174 29.35 37.09 40.41
N GLU A 175 29.95 36.52 39.36
CA GLU A 175 31.34 36.82 38.97
C GLU A 175 31.54 38.30 38.60
N ILE A 176 30.60 38.90 37.86
CA ILE A 176 30.64 40.32 37.49
C ILE A 176 30.59 41.17 38.76
N ASN A 177 29.68 40.88 39.68
CA ASN A 177 29.53 41.61 40.93
C ASN A 177 30.79 41.51 41.80
N GLU A 178 31.42 40.34 41.86
CA GLU A 178 32.70 40.16 42.55
C GLU A 178 33.82 40.99 41.92
N ARG A 179 33.94 40.97 40.59
CA ARG A 179 34.93 41.81 39.86
C ARG A 179 34.69 43.29 40.10
N VAL A 180 33.43 43.74 40.06
CA VAL A 180 33.06 45.14 40.36
C VAL A 180 33.44 45.51 41.79
N ALA A 181 33.19 44.63 42.76
CA ALA A 181 33.59 44.84 44.15
C ALA A 181 35.12 44.95 44.29
N ALA A 182 35.87 44.06 43.64
CA ALA A 182 37.33 44.08 43.64
C ALA A 182 37.90 45.38 43.01
N VAL A 183 37.33 45.83 41.90
CA VAL A 183 37.71 47.11 41.27
C VAL A 183 37.39 48.28 42.19
N ARG A 184 36.21 48.32 42.81
CA ARG A 184 35.84 49.37 43.77
C ARG A 184 36.78 49.40 44.97
N ALA A 185 37.17 48.25 45.50
CA ALA A 185 38.13 48.14 46.59
C ALA A 185 39.51 48.69 46.19
N LYS A 186 40.01 48.32 45.00
CA LYS A 186 41.25 48.88 44.44
C LYS A 186 41.17 50.39 44.24
N THR A 187 40.06 50.90 43.71
CA THR A 187 39.86 52.34 43.53
C THR A 187 39.83 53.08 44.86
N LYS A 188 39.23 52.50 45.91
CA LYS A 188 39.23 53.07 47.26
C LYS A 188 40.64 53.15 47.85
N THR A 189 41.43 52.08 47.73
CA THR A 189 42.83 52.09 48.22
C THR A 189 43.69 53.09 47.45
N TRP A 190 43.51 53.17 46.12
CA TRP A 190 44.17 54.18 45.28
C TRP A 190 43.80 55.60 45.68
N LYS A 191 42.52 55.88 45.93
CA LYS A 191 42.05 57.19 46.37
C LYS A 191 42.70 57.61 47.69
N VAL A 192 42.72 56.72 48.69
CA VAL A 192 43.37 56.99 49.99
C VAL A 192 44.87 57.25 49.81
N ALA A 193 45.56 56.43 49.02
CA ALA A 193 46.98 56.61 48.75
C ALA A 193 47.27 57.93 48.01
N PHE A 194 46.40 58.33 47.08
CA PHE A 194 46.51 59.59 46.37
C PHE A 194 46.27 60.80 47.28
N GLU A 195 45.21 60.77 48.10
CA GLU A 195 44.91 61.82 49.08
C GLU A 195 46.04 61.98 50.10
N ALA A 196 46.64 60.88 50.57
CA ALA A 196 47.80 60.90 51.47
C ALA A 196 49.05 61.50 50.80
N LYS A 197 49.30 61.20 49.52
CA LYS A 197 50.41 61.82 48.76
C LYS A 197 50.17 63.31 48.55
N LEU A 198 48.94 63.69 48.21
CA LEU A 198 48.57 65.09 48.00
C LEU A 198 48.68 65.90 49.29
N SER A 199 48.20 65.35 50.42
CA SER A 199 48.33 66.00 51.73
C SER A 199 49.79 66.11 52.15
N ALA A 200 50.59 65.06 51.99
CA ALA A 200 52.03 65.11 52.27
C ALA A 200 52.76 66.15 51.40
N ALA A 201 52.44 66.23 50.11
CA ALA A 201 53.00 67.23 49.20
C ALA A 201 52.57 68.66 49.57
N ALA A 202 51.30 68.85 49.96
CA ALA A 202 50.79 70.14 50.41
C ALA A 202 51.45 70.57 51.72
N THR A 203 51.57 69.67 52.71
CA THR A 203 52.25 69.92 53.98
C THR A 203 53.73 70.26 53.75
N ALA A 204 54.43 69.47 52.93
CA ALA A 204 55.82 69.75 52.57
C ALA A 204 55.98 71.12 51.88
N LYS A 205 55.02 71.53 51.04
CA LYS A 205 55.04 72.85 50.40
C LYS A 205 54.75 73.98 51.39
N ILE A 206 53.81 73.79 52.31
CA ILE A 206 53.50 74.73 53.39
C ILE A 206 54.73 74.91 54.29
N ASP A 207 55.39 73.82 54.69
CA ASP A 207 56.56 73.86 55.55
C ASP A 207 57.76 74.49 54.82
N ALA A 208 57.92 74.23 53.52
CA ALA A 208 58.91 74.93 52.70
C ALA A 208 58.63 76.44 52.61
N LEU A 209 57.37 76.85 52.48
CA LEU A 209 56.98 78.26 52.46
C LEU A 209 57.14 78.93 53.84
N LYS A 210 56.86 78.21 54.93
CA LYS A 210 57.13 78.67 56.30
C LYS A 210 58.63 78.86 56.54
N ALA A 211 59.44 77.85 56.17
CA ALA A 211 60.90 77.94 56.25
C ALA A 211 61.43 79.09 55.38
N GLN A 212 60.84 79.33 54.20
CA GLN A 212 61.19 80.47 53.36
C GLN A 212 60.81 81.82 54.01
N ALA A 213 59.65 81.92 54.65
CA ALA A 213 59.24 83.12 55.38
C ALA A 213 60.12 83.38 56.62
N GLU A 214 60.48 82.34 57.37
CA GLU A 214 61.43 82.39 58.48
C GLU A 214 62.84 82.77 58.01
N GLN A 215 63.29 82.26 56.85
CA GLN A 215 64.55 82.67 56.23
C GLN A 215 64.54 84.12 55.77
N GLN A 216 63.42 84.64 55.25
CA GLN A 216 63.29 86.05 54.88
C GLN A 216 63.28 86.97 56.12
N LEU A 217 62.64 86.55 57.21
CA LEU A 217 62.69 87.25 58.50
C LEU A 217 64.12 87.28 59.08
N ASN A 218 64.83 86.14 59.02
CA ASN A 218 66.22 86.04 59.46
C ASN A 218 67.21 86.74 58.52
N ALA A 219 66.90 86.87 57.23
CA ALA A 219 67.72 87.62 56.27
C ALA A 219 67.71 89.13 56.54
N VAL A 220 66.59 89.69 57.02
CA VAL A 220 66.52 91.08 57.48
C VAL A 220 67.35 91.29 58.76
N LEU A 221 67.41 90.28 59.64
CA LEU A 221 68.25 90.32 60.85
C LEU A 221 69.75 90.08 60.57
N THR A 222 70.12 89.37 59.49
CA THR A 222 71.51 88.98 59.16
C THR A 222 72.16 89.76 58.02
N GLN A 223 71.49 90.72 57.40
CA GLN A 223 72.12 91.72 56.53
C GLN A 223 73.04 92.70 57.31
N LEU A 224 73.03 92.61 58.64
CA LEU A 224 73.97 93.27 59.56
C LEU A 224 75.26 92.45 59.83
N ASP A 225 75.31 91.15 59.53
CA ASP A 225 76.43 90.24 59.92
C ASP A 225 77.18 89.59 58.73
N LYS A 226 76.83 89.92 57.47
CA LYS A 226 77.17 89.14 56.26
C LYS A 226 78.42 89.55 55.46
N GLU A 227 79.31 90.41 55.96
CA GLU A 227 80.59 90.68 55.27
C GLU A 227 81.71 89.66 55.59
N MET A 228 81.57 88.79 56.60
CA MET A 228 82.74 88.11 57.18
C MET A 228 82.95 86.62 56.85
N GLN A 229 82.02 85.87 56.25
CA GLN A 229 82.10 84.39 56.18
C GLN A 229 81.72 83.72 54.84
N THR A 230 82.15 84.24 53.69
CA THR A 230 81.84 83.69 52.35
C THR A 230 82.88 82.71 51.77
N VAL A 231 84.01 82.46 52.44
CA VAL A 231 85.13 81.70 51.84
C VAL A 231 85.16 80.20 52.21
N SER A 232 84.43 79.72 53.23
CA SER A 232 84.65 78.37 53.79
C SER A 232 83.72 77.24 53.29
N GLN A 233 82.63 77.53 52.57
CA GLN A 233 81.54 76.55 52.33
C GLN A 233 81.58 75.77 50.99
N ALA A 234 82.53 76.03 50.09
CA ALA A 234 82.54 75.40 48.75
C ALA A 234 82.96 73.90 48.73
N LEU A 235 83.59 73.36 49.77
CA LEU A 235 84.18 72.02 49.77
C LEU A 235 83.23 70.90 50.27
N GLN A 236 82.10 71.24 50.91
CA GLN A 236 81.24 70.27 51.60
C GLN A 236 80.14 69.65 50.71
N ALA A 237 79.79 70.30 49.58
CA ALA A 237 78.73 69.88 48.67
C ALA A 237 79.06 68.60 47.85
N SER A 238 80.34 68.32 47.60
CA SER A 238 80.76 67.19 46.74
C SER A 238 80.60 65.80 47.38
N ARG A 239 80.45 65.71 48.72
CA ARG A 239 80.42 64.42 49.43
C ARG A 239 79.03 63.79 49.57
N GLN A 240 77.96 64.57 49.47
CA GLN A 240 76.58 64.07 49.65
C GLN A 240 75.98 63.45 48.36
N GLN A 241 76.50 63.80 47.19
CA GLN A 241 75.97 63.34 45.90
C GLN A 241 76.25 61.84 45.62
N ASN A 242 77.31 61.28 46.20
CA ASN A 242 77.68 59.87 46.00
C ASN A 242 76.82 58.87 46.79
N GLN A 243 76.21 59.29 47.90
CA GLN A 243 75.33 58.44 48.72
C GLN A 243 73.92 58.29 48.12
N SER A 244 73.46 59.28 47.34
CA SER A 244 72.18 59.26 46.64
C SER A 244 72.12 58.24 45.50
N LEU A 245 73.24 57.98 44.81
CA LEU A 245 73.28 57.06 43.66
C LEU A 245 73.30 55.58 44.09
N GLN A 246 73.87 55.25 45.26
CA GLN A 246 73.85 53.88 45.80
C GLN A 246 72.44 53.41 46.19
N LEU A 247 71.58 54.33 46.67
CA LEU A 247 70.21 54.03 47.10
C LEU A 247 69.26 53.79 45.91
N GLN A 248 69.52 54.41 44.77
CA GLN A 248 68.77 54.21 43.52
C GLN A 248 69.11 52.89 42.84
N LEU A 249 70.35 52.41 42.99
CA LEU A 249 70.79 51.12 42.46
C LEU A 249 70.12 49.95 43.21
N ALA A 250 69.97 50.04 44.53
CA ALA A 250 69.29 49.03 45.36
C ALA A 250 67.77 48.92 45.11
N THR A 251 67.12 50.03 44.74
CA THR A 251 65.67 50.04 44.42
C THR A 251 65.39 49.49 43.01
N ALA A 252 66.35 49.58 42.09
CA ALA A 252 66.23 48.99 40.76
C ALA A 252 66.40 47.45 40.78
N THR A 253 67.31 46.91 41.60
CA THR A 253 67.50 45.45 41.76
C THR A 253 66.32 44.74 42.44
N ALA A 254 65.63 45.39 43.39
CA ALA A 254 64.42 44.83 44.00
C ALA A 254 63.25 44.72 43.01
N ARG A 255 63.14 45.67 42.07
CA ARG A 255 62.09 45.70 41.04
C ARG A 255 62.27 44.65 39.94
N ILE A 256 63.50 44.19 39.72
CA ILE A 256 63.82 43.08 38.81
C ILE A 256 63.44 41.73 39.44
N ALA A 257 63.51 41.59 40.77
CA ALA A 257 63.08 40.40 41.49
C ALA A 257 61.55 40.22 41.50
N GLU A 258 60.78 41.31 41.67
CA GLU A 258 59.30 41.27 41.62
C GLU A 258 58.73 40.92 40.22
N LEU A 259 59.45 41.21 39.13
CA LEU A 259 59.06 40.84 37.77
C LEU A 259 59.39 39.37 37.42
N GLY A 260 60.19 38.69 38.23
CA GLY A 260 60.52 37.27 38.06
C GLY A 260 59.41 36.31 38.52
N GLU A 261 58.66 36.67 39.58
CA GLU A 261 57.58 35.84 40.14
C GLU A 261 56.27 35.87 39.30
N GLY A 262 56.05 36.92 38.51
CA GLY A 262 54.92 36.96 37.56
C GLY A 262 55.09 35.99 36.38
N LYS A 263 56.34 35.70 35.99
CA LYS A 263 56.65 34.88 34.82
C LYS A 263 56.44 33.38 35.05
N THR A 264 56.53 32.92 36.30
CA THR A 264 56.28 31.52 36.69
C THR A 264 54.78 31.22 36.74
N SER A 265 53.96 32.13 37.26
CA SER A 265 52.49 31.96 37.29
C SER A 265 51.84 32.01 35.90
N GLU A 266 52.34 32.85 34.98
CA GLU A 266 51.87 32.86 33.60
C GLU A 266 52.34 31.63 32.81
N SER A 267 53.54 31.12 33.09
CA SER A 267 54.05 29.87 32.49
C SER A 267 53.26 28.64 32.93
N GLU A 268 52.82 28.57 34.20
CA GLU A 268 51.98 27.47 34.70
C GLU A 268 50.58 27.50 34.09
N LYS A 269 49.98 28.68 33.89
CA LYS A 269 48.69 28.83 33.20
C LYS A 269 48.77 28.44 31.72
N MET A 270 49.87 28.77 31.05
CA MET A 270 50.10 28.34 29.67
C MET A 270 50.24 26.82 29.57
N ALA A 271 50.97 26.18 30.49
CA ALA A 271 51.07 24.71 30.53
C ALA A 271 49.71 24.03 30.76
N GLN A 272 48.86 24.59 31.64
CA GLN A 272 47.50 24.08 31.87
C GLN A 272 46.60 24.24 30.62
N LEU A 273 46.72 25.35 29.89
CA LEU A 273 45.97 25.57 28.65
C LEU A 273 46.45 24.65 27.52
N GLU A 274 47.76 24.38 27.42
CA GLU A 274 48.31 23.42 26.47
C GLU A 274 47.85 21.98 26.76
N GLU A 275 47.77 21.60 28.05
CA GLU A 275 47.25 20.29 28.45
C GLU A 275 45.74 20.15 28.18
N ALA A 276 44.95 21.20 28.45
CA ALA A 276 43.53 21.25 28.12
C ALA A 276 43.29 21.16 26.60
N LEU A 277 44.08 21.89 25.81
CA LEU A 277 44.02 21.83 24.34
C LEU A 277 44.37 20.42 23.84
N ALA A 278 45.39 19.77 24.41
CA ALA A 278 45.77 18.40 24.06
C ALA A 278 44.71 17.36 24.45
N ALA A 279 43.97 17.59 25.54
CA ALA A 279 42.82 16.76 25.92
C ALA A 279 41.64 16.95 24.94
N GLU A 280 41.32 18.20 24.58
CA GLU A 280 40.24 18.51 23.65
C GLU A 280 40.53 18.00 22.24
N THR A 281 41.78 18.09 21.77
CA THR A 281 42.19 17.55 20.46
C THR A 281 42.03 16.02 20.42
N ARG A 282 42.30 15.32 21.53
CA ARG A 282 42.08 13.88 21.67
C ARG A 282 40.57 13.54 21.67
N ALA A 283 39.75 14.33 22.36
CA ALA A 283 38.30 14.14 22.36
C ALA A 283 37.70 14.35 20.95
N VAL A 284 38.13 15.38 20.22
CA VAL A 284 37.71 15.62 18.84
C VAL A 284 38.12 14.47 17.91
N ALA A 285 39.33 13.91 18.07
CA ALA A 285 39.76 12.75 17.30
C ALA A 285 38.91 11.50 17.58
N GLN A 286 38.52 11.28 18.85
CA GLN A 286 37.62 10.19 19.24
C GLN A 286 36.23 10.37 18.65
N HIS A 287 35.65 11.58 18.74
CA HIS A 287 34.35 11.88 18.15
C HIS A 287 34.35 11.73 16.62
N LYS A 288 35.43 12.16 15.95
CA LYS A 288 35.59 11.95 14.52
C LYS A 288 35.61 10.46 14.17
N HIS A 289 36.36 9.66 14.92
CA HIS A 289 36.40 8.20 14.71
C HIS A 289 35.02 7.55 14.94
N MET A 290 34.28 7.97 15.97
CA MET A 290 32.91 7.49 16.21
C MET A 290 31.97 7.86 15.06
N TYR A 291 32.06 9.09 14.56
CA TYR A 291 31.27 9.57 13.44
C TYR A 291 31.57 8.79 12.15
N ASP A 292 32.85 8.56 11.85
CA ASP A 292 33.28 7.77 10.68
C ASP A 292 32.79 6.31 10.80
N THR A 293 32.81 5.74 12.00
CA THR A 293 32.29 4.40 12.27
C THR A 293 30.77 4.34 12.07
N LEU A 294 30.03 5.34 12.57
CA LEU A 294 28.58 5.43 12.40
C LEU A 294 28.17 5.61 10.93
N LEU A 295 28.94 6.40 10.18
CA LEU A 295 28.76 6.54 8.73
C LEU A 295 29.01 5.22 8.00
N ALA A 296 30.04 4.46 8.40
CA ALA A 296 30.35 3.16 7.82
C ALA A 296 29.24 2.14 8.11
N THR A 297 28.73 2.07 9.34
CA THR A 297 27.62 1.17 9.69
C THR A 297 26.32 1.55 9.00
N TYR A 298 26.00 2.85 8.90
CA TYR A 298 24.84 3.33 8.15
C TYR A 298 24.92 2.93 6.68
N ARG A 299 26.07 3.12 6.02
CA ARG A 299 26.27 2.71 4.62
C ARG A 299 26.18 1.21 4.43
N ALA A 300 26.70 0.42 5.37
CA ALA A 300 26.59 -1.03 5.35
C ALA A 300 25.12 -1.49 5.46
N GLN A 301 24.36 -0.93 6.41
CA GLN A 301 22.94 -1.21 6.58
C GLN A 301 22.12 -0.79 5.35
N GLN A 302 22.41 0.37 4.77
CA GLN A 302 21.75 0.83 3.55
C GLN A 302 22.01 -0.14 2.38
N THR A 303 23.25 -0.60 2.22
CA THR A 303 23.62 -1.57 1.18
C THR A 303 22.88 -2.89 1.40
N GLN A 304 22.86 -3.38 2.64
CA GLN A 304 22.16 -4.61 2.99
C GLN A 304 20.65 -4.52 2.75
N ALA A 305 20.01 -3.39 3.09
CA ALA A 305 18.59 -3.18 2.81
C ALA A 305 18.28 -3.16 1.32
N VAL A 306 19.17 -2.59 0.49
CA VAL A 306 19.02 -2.62 -0.98
C VAL A 306 19.17 -4.05 -1.51
N GLU A 307 20.13 -4.83 -1.01
CA GLU A 307 20.31 -6.23 -1.38
C GLU A 307 19.10 -7.10 -0.97
N ASP A 308 18.61 -6.95 0.25
CA ASP A 308 17.46 -7.71 0.74
C ASP A 308 16.18 -7.37 -0.04
N LYS A 309 15.99 -6.09 -0.39
CA LYS A 309 14.90 -5.67 -1.28
C LYS A 309 15.04 -6.28 -2.68
N ALA A 310 16.25 -6.33 -3.23
CA ALA A 310 16.51 -6.96 -4.52
C ALA A 310 16.22 -8.48 -4.48
N ARG A 311 16.63 -9.18 -3.41
CA ARG A 311 16.32 -10.60 -3.20
C ARG A 311 14.82 -10.85 -3.09
N LEU A 312 14.09 -9.99 -2.37
CA LEU A 312 12.63 -10.09 -2.24
C LEU A 312 11.93 -9.91 -3.59
N ILE A 313 12.36 -8.91 -4.39
CA ILE A 313 11.82 -8.68 -5.74
C ILE A 313 12.08 -9.90 -6.62
N GLN A 314 13.29 -10.49 -6.56
CA GLN A 314 13.63 -11.68 -7.33
C GLN A 314 12.79 -12.90 -6.92
N HIS A 315 12.56 -13.08 -5.61
CA HIS A 315 11.69 -14.13 -5.09
C HIS A 315 10.24 -13.95 -5.57
N HIS A 316 9.70 -12.73 -5.49
CA HIS A 316 8.36 -12.41 -6.01
C HIS A 316 8.24 -12.67 -7.51
N ALA A 317 9.23 -12.27 -8.31
CA ALA A 317 9.24 -12.51 -9.75
C ALA A 317 9.24 -14.02 -10.07
N LEU A 318 10.01 -14.82 -9.33
CA LEU A 318 10.05 -16.27 -9.50
C LEU A 318 8.73 -16.93 -9.11
N GLN A 319 8.13 -16.51 -7.99
CA GLN A 319 6.83 -17.00 -7.53
C GLN A 319 5.71 -16.65 -8.51
N GLN A 320 5.70 -15.42 -9.04
CA GLN A 320 4.75 -15.00 -10.06
C GLN A 320 4.91 -15.83 -11.34
N GLY A 321 6.14 -16.06 -11.81
CA GLY A 321 6.40 -16.91 -12.96
C GLY A 321 5.92 -18.36 -12.77
N LEU A 322 6.08 -18.91 -11.57
CA LEU A 322 5.55 -20.24 -11.22
C LEU A 322 4.01 -20.28 -11.30
N LEU A 323 3.34 -19.28 -10.73
CA LEU A 323 1.87 -19.20 -10.73
C LEU A 323 1.32 -19.00 -12.15
N GLU A 324 1.97 -18.16 -12.97
CA GLU A 324 1.61 -17.96 -14.37
C GLU A 324 1.78 -19.25 -15.18
N SER A 325 2.86 -20.01 -14.96
CA SER A 325 3.06 -21.32 -15.59
C SER A 325 2.00 -22.34 -15.17
N GLN A 326 1.65 -22.40 -13.89
CA GLN A 326 0.59 -23.30 -13.40
C GLN A 326 -0.77 -22.94 -13.99
N LEU A 327 -1.09 -21.64 -14.08
CA LEU A 327 -2.31 -21.16 -14.71
C LEU A 327 -2.35 -21.50 -16.21
N ALA A 328 -1.25 -21.30 -16.92
CA ALA A 328 -1.14 -21.65 -18.33
C ALA A 328 -1.36 -23.15 -18.55
N GLN A 329 -0.78 -23.99 -17.69
CA GLN A 329 -0.95 -25.43 -17.77
C GLN A 329 -2.39 -25.86 -17.44
N ALA A 330 -3.00 -25.30 -16.40
CA ALA A 330 -4.41 -25.57 -16.07
C ALA A 330 -5.36 -25.18 -17.22
N LYS A 331 -5.11 -24.04 -17.88
CA LYS A 331 -5.86 -23.63 -19.07
C LYS A 331 -5.66 -24.59 -20.24
N GLN A 332 -4.43 -25.07 -20.46
CA GLN A 332 -4.15 -26.04 -21.51
C GLN A 332 -4.89 -27.37 -21.24
N ASP A 333 -4.86 -27.85 -20.00
CA ASP A 333 -5.58 -29.06 -19.60
C ASP A 333 -7.10 -28.93 -19.79
N GLU A 334 -7.67 -27.74 -19.54
CA GLU A 334 -9.09 -27.47 -19.77
C GLU A 334 -9.44 -27.43 -21.25
N ILE A 335 -8.58 -26.81 -22.08
CA ILE A 335 -8.72 -26.81 -23.54
C ILE A 335 -8.66 -28.24 -24.09
N ASP A 336 -7.74 -29.07 -23.60
CA ASP A 336 -7.61 -30.45 -24.05
C ASP A 336 -8.83 -31.30 -23.69
N LYS A 337 -9.39 -31.11 -22.48
CA LYS A 337 -10.68 -31.71 -22.08
C LYS A 337 -11.84 -31.27 -22.98
N LEU A 338 -11.89 -29.99 -23.36
CA LEU A 338 -12.91 -29.48 -24.28
C LEU A 338 -12.74 -30.07 -25.69
N HIS A 339 -11.52 -30.15 -26.19
CA HIS A 339 -11.22 -30.79 -27.47
C HIS A 339 -11.64 -32.26 -27.47
N GLU A 340 -11.39 -33.02 -26.40
CA GLU A 340 -11.86 -34.40 -26.29
C GLU A 340 -13.39 -34.51 -26.28
N ARG A 341 -14.09 -33.64 -25.55
CA ARG A 341 -15.56 -33.61 -25.58
C ARG A 341 -16.10 -33.31 -26.99
N VAL A 342 -15.47 -32.40 -27.72
CA VAL A 342 -15.83 -32.08 -29.10
C VAL A 342 -15.55 -33.26 -30.02
N ARG A 343 -14.37 -33.90 -29.92
CA ARG A 343 -14.05 -35.11 -30.69
C ARG A 343 -15.07 -36.20 -30.46
N HIS A 344 -15.42 -36.44 -29.20
CA HIS A 344 -16.38 -37.48 -28.85
C HIS A 344 -17.78 -37.17 -29.39
N ALA A 345 -18.23 -35.91 -29.29
CA ALA A 345 -19.51 -35.46 -29.84
C ALA A 345 -19.53 -35.55 -31.39
N VAL A 346 -18.43 -35.20 -32.05
CA VAL A 346 -18.29 -35.34 -33.51
C VAL A 346 -18.33 -36.80 -33.92
N ALA A 347 -17.57 -37.68 -33.25
CA ALA A 347 -17.57 -39.11 -33.52
C ALA A 347 -18.97 -39.73 -33.37
N MET A 348 -19.70 -39.37 -32.30
CA MET A 348 -21.09 -39.81 -32.11
C MET A 348 -22.00 -39.32 -33.24
N LYS A 349 -21.90 -38.04 -33.62
CA LYS A 349 -22.70 -37.49 -34.73
C LYS A 349 -22.38 -38.17 -36.06
N VAL A 350 -21.10 -38.44 -36.34
CA VAL A 350 -20.69 -39.17 -37.55
C VAL A 350 -21.26 -40.58 -37.55
N ALA A 351 -21.21 -41.30 -36.42
CA ALA A 351 -21.80 -42.64 -36.33
C ALA A 351 -23.32 -42.63 -36.56
N ILE A 352 -24.04 -41.63 -36.03
CA ILE A 352 -25.47 -41.44 -36.31
C ILE A 352 -25.71 -41.15 -37.80
N ILE A 353 -24.89 -40.29 -38.41
CA ILE A 353 -25.01 -39.97 -39.84
C ILE A 353 -24.78 -41.21 -40.70
N GLU A 354 -23.76 -42.02 -40.42
CA GLU A 354 -23.51 -43.26 -41.16
C GLU A 354 -24.67 -44.24 -41.02
N ARG A 355 -25.23 -44.41 -39.81
CA ARG A 355 -26.43 -45.22 -39.59
C ARG A 355 -27.64 -44.71 -40.39
N LEU A 356 -27.85 -43.39 -40.43
CA LEU A 356 -28.91 -42.79 -41.23
C LEU A 356 -28.68 -42.97 -42.74
N LYS A 357 -27.42 -42.94 -43.21
CA LYS A 357 -27.09 -43.22 -44.62
C LYS A 357 -27.36 -44.68 -44.98
N GLU A 358 -27.02 -45.63 -44.11
CA GLU A 358 -27.35 -47.04 -44.30
C GLU A 358 -28.86 -47.26 -44.40
N GLN A 359 -29.63 -46.68 -43.46
CA GLN A 359 -31.10 -46.72 -43.50
C GLN A 359 -31.65 -46.10 -44.79
N LEU A 360 -31.11 -44.97 -45.24
CA LEU A 360 -31.51 -44.34 -46.49
C LEU A 360 -31.21 -45.23 -47.70
N ALA A 361 -30.06 -45.93 -47.72
CA ALA A 361 -29.69 -46.82 -48.79
C ALA A 361 -30.60 -48.07 -48.85
N GLU A 362 -30.97 -48.62 -47.69
CA GLU A 362 -31.93 -49.72 -47.58
C GLU A 362 -33.32 -49.31 -48.08
N GLU A 363 -33.83 -48.16 -47.63
CA GLU A 363 -35.12 -47.64 -48.08
C GLU A 363 -35.11 -47.32 -49.58
N LYS A 364 -34.00 -46.79 -50.11
CA LYS A 364 -33.85 -46.56 -51.55
C LYS A 364 -33.82 -47.89 -52.34
N SER A 365 -33.20 -48.93 -51.81
CA SER A 365 -33.20 -50.27 -52.40
C SER A 365 -34.61 -50.87 -52.43
N ARG A 366 -35.35 -50.75 -51.32
CA ARG A 366 -36.76 -51.14 -51.23
C ARG A 366 -37.64 -50.41 -52.22
N ALA A 367 -37.50 -49.09 -52.30
CA ALA A 367 -38.23 -48.26 -53.26
C ALA A 367 -37.93 -48.71 -54.71
N LYS A 368 -36.66 -48.96 -55.04
CA LYS A 368 -36.29 -49.48 -56.37
C LYS A 368 -36.90 -50.85 -56.66
N HIS A 369 -36.91 -51.76 -55.69
CA HIS A 369 -37.56 -53.07 -55.85
C HIS A 369 -39.08 -52.94 -56.05
N ALA A 370 -39.72 -51.97 -55.37
CA ALA A 370 -41.12 -51.65 -55.57
C ALA A 370 -41.38 -51.05 -56.97
N GLU A 371 -40.51 -50.16 -57.44
CA GLU A 371 -40.56 -49.62 -58.81
C GLU A 371 -40.37 -50.72 -59.86
N ASP A 372 -39.40 -51.61 -59.68
CA ASP A 372 -39.13 -52.73 -60.60
C ASP A 372 -40.32 -53.71 -60.66
N THR A 373 -40.92 -54.03 -59.51
CA THR A 373 -42.13 -54.87 -59.45
C THR A 373 -43.35 -54.19 -60.06
N LEU A 374 -43.55 -52.89 -59.83
CA LEU A 374 -44.58 -52.10 -60.52
C LEU A 374 -44.34 -52.06 -62.03
N GLY A 375 -43.10 -51.94 -62.47
CA GLY A 375 -42.71 -52.00 -63.88
C GLY A 375 -43.01 -53.37 -64.50
N GLN A 376 -42.72 -54.46 -63.79
CA GLN A 376 -43.11 -55.81 -64.20
C GLN A 376 -44.63 -55.98 -64.30
N ILE A 377 -45.38 -55.57 -63.27
CA ILE A 377 -46.85 -55.62 -63.30
C ILE A 377 -47.39 -54.80 -64.48
N HIS A 378 -46.81 -53.62 -64.75
CA HIS A 378 -47.19 -52.79 -65.88
C HIS A 378 -46.89 -53.48 -67.22
N SER A 379 -45.73 -54.10 -67.37
CA SER A 379 -45.35 -54.90 -68.55
C SER A 379 -46.25 -56.12 -68.73
N ASP A 380 -46.58 -56.82 -67.64
CA ASP A 380 -47.48 -57.98 -67.65
C ASP A 380 -48.89 -57.57 -68.04
N LEU A 381 -49.39 -56.43 -67.54
CA LEU A 381 -50.69 -55.87 -67.94
C LEU A 381 -50.73 -55.50 -69.43
N GLN A 382 -49.67 -54.88 -69.96
CA GLN A 382 -49.56 -54.59 -71.39
C GLN A 382 -49.48 -55.86 -72.24
N SER A 383 -48.78 -56.90 -71.75
CA SER A 383 -48.66 -58.20 -72.42
C SER A 383 -49.98 -58.99 -72.39
N CYS A 384 -50.73 -58.93 -71.29
CA CYS A 384 -52.09 -59.48 -71.19
C CYS A 384 -53.10 -58.73 -72.06
N GLY A 385 -52.86 -57.44 -72.34
CA GLY A 385 -53.64 -56.66 -73.31
C GLY A 385 -53.39 -57.02 -74.79
N SER A 386 -52.35 -57.80 -75.09
CA SER A 386 -52.00 -58.25 -76.45
C SER A 386 -52.56 -59.63 -76.81
N GLY A 387 -53.18 -60.34 -75.86
CA GLY A 387 -53.74 -61.69 -76.06
C GLY A 387 -55.26 -61.69 -76.06
N GLY A 388 -55.89 -61.02 -77.03
CA GLY A 388 -57.33 -61.13 -77.26
C GLY A 388 -57.73 -62.58 -77.57
N ARG A 389 -58.15 -63.33 -76.54
CA ARG A 389 -59.03 -64.49 -76.70
C ARG A 389 -60.43 -64.10 -76.25
N GLN A 390 -61.33 -64.26 -77.21
CA GLN A 390 -62.77 -64.04 -77.11
C GLN A 390 -63.35 -64.81 -75.92
N PHE A 391 -64.24 -64.14 -75.20
CA PHE A 391 -65.21 -64.76 -74.31
C PHE A 391 -66.07 -65.73 -75.12
N GLU A 392 -65.96 -67.03 -74.86
CA GLU A 392 -67.07 -67.96 -75.10
C GLU A 392 -67.88 -68.07 -73.82
N ALA A 393 -69.16 -67.73 -73.96
CA ALA A 393 -70.18 -67.81 -72.93
C ALA A 393 -70.44 -69.28 -72.54
N PHE A 394 -70.48 -69.56 -71.24
CA PHE A 394 -71.07 -70.80 -70.74
C PHE A 394 -72.60 -70.65 -70.68
N PRO A 395 -73.37 -71.60 -71.23
CA PRO A 395 -74.82 -71.60 -71.14
C PRO A 395 -75.27 -72.06 -69.74
N ILE A 396 -76.29 -71.38 -69.22
CA ILE A 396 -77.06 -71.83 -68.06
C ILE A 396 -78.19 -72.70 -68.60
N ASP A 397 -78.24 -73.97 -68.19
CA ASP A 397 -79.40 -74.85 -68.37
C ASP A 397 -79.79 -75.49 -67.03
N VAL A 398 -81.08 -75.78 -66.91
CA VAL A 398 -81.77 -76.50 -65.82
C VAL A 398 -81.33 -77.95 -65.73
#